data_AF-A3JBH5-F1
#
_entry.id   AF-A3JBH5-F1
#
_cell.length_a   1.000
_cell.length_b   1.000
_cell.length_c   1.000
_cell.angle_alpha   90.00
_cell.angle_beta   90.00
_cell.angle_gamma   90.00
#
_symmetry.space_group_name_H-M   'P 1'
#
loop_
_entity.id
_entity.type
_entity.pdbx_description
1 polymer ?
#
loop_
_entity_poly.entity_id
_entity_poly.type
_entity_poly.pdbx_seq_one_letter_code
_entity_poly.pdbx_strand_id
1 'polypeptide(L)'
;MTQDLLLSLGQYHPVVIEGMGGYDPRDSALVAAEVSERLMSYWDRKQVQKPKLLITQGDPLEERGISAITPLVAARFGLSRGLVCLDEEIAEYHSPNADRDNVILEVKYSQLVDVLNDSRPGIMERLERAIDDRIDRKNQKRKALGENPLKDYFRDFALLQEVTKAACSHLCRGITVAHTSSEISEFSVTGFYTVGLELGLVDPDDMVP
;
A
#
# COMPACT_ATOMS: atom_id res chain seq x y z
N MET A 1 -12.23 21.03 -3.26
CA MET A 1 -11.80 20.18 -2.13
C MET A 1 -11.18 18.87 -2.62
N THR A 2 -11.92 17.93 -3.21
CA THR A 2 -11.35 16.65 -3.70
C THR A 2 -10.22 16.83 -4.72
N GLN A 3 -10.43 17.68 -5.73
CA GLN A 3 -9.43 17.94 -6.77
C GLN A 3 -8.17 18.63 -6.21
N ASP A 4 -8.32 19.49 -5.20
CA ASP A 4 -7.20 20.22 -4.57
C ASP A 4 -6.28 19.27 -3.77
N LEU A 5 -6.86 18.25 -3.13
CA LEU A 5 -6.11 17.21 -2.40
C LEU A 5 -5.32 16.33 -3.36
N LEU A 6 -5.93 15.88 -4.46
CA LEU A 6 -5.25 15.07 -5.47
C LEU A 6 -4.13 15.85 -6.19
N LEU A 7 -4.35 17.15 -6.44
CA LEU A 7 -3.31 18.05 -6.96
C LEU A 7 -2.15 18.22 -5.97
N SER A 8 -2.46 18.28 -4.67
CA SER A 8 -1.45 18.35 -3.60
C SER A 8 -0.63 17.06 -3.54
N LEU A 9 -1.27 15.88 -3.66
CA LEU A 9 -0.58 14.59 -3.68
C LEU A 9 0.45 14.52 -4.82
N GLY A 10 0.10 15.02 -6.01
CA GLY A 10 1.00 15.03 -7.17
C GLY A 10 2.31 15.82 -6.99
N GLN A 11 2.43 16.66 -5.95
CA GLN A 11 3.67 17.36 -5.61
C GLN A 11 4.70 16.49 -4.90
N TYR A 12 4.30 15.32 -4.40
CA TYR A 12 5.16 14.44 -3.62
C TYR A 12 5.69 13.25 -4.43
N HIS A 13 6.68 12.57 -3.85
CA HIS A 13 7.08 11.22 -4.19
C HIS A 13 6.48 10.25 -3.15
N PRO A 14 5.43 9.48 -3.50
CA PRO A 14 4.81 8.56 -2.58
C PRO A 14 5.76 7.40 -2.23
N VAL A 15 5.82 7.07 -0.95
CA VAL A 15 6.56 5.93 -0.40
C VAL A 15 5.55 5.00 0.27
N VAL A 16 5.31 3.84 -0.32
CA VAL A 16 4.40 2.82 0.22
C VAL A 16 5.25 1.71 0.83
N ILE A 17 4.92 1.30 2.05
CA ILE A 17 5.58 0.18 2.73
C ILE A 17 4.50 -0.84 3.07
N GLU A 18 4.64 -2.07 2.59
CA GLU A 18 3.67 -3.15 2.83
C GLU A 18 4.29 -4.25 3.69
N GLY A 19 3.49 -4.86 4.54
CA GLY A 19 3.97 -5.85 5.49
C GLY A 19 2.86 -6.56 6.24
N MET A 20 3.29 -7.45 7.13
CA MET A 20 2.39 -8.11 8.06
C MET A 20 1.80 -7.09 9.05
N GLY A 21 0.55 -7.31 9.46
CA GLY A 21 -0.11 -6.54 10.53
C GLY A 21 0.41 -6.92 11.93
N GLY A 22 -0.34 -6.60 12.98
CA GLY A 22 0.09 -6.75 14.38
C GLY A 22 0.42 -8.17 14.85
N TYR A 23 0.16 -9.19 14.05
CA TYR A 23 0.62 -10.56 14.31
C TYR A 23 2.08 -10.80 13.92
N ASP A 24 2.77 -9.83 13.31
CA ASP A 24 4.20 -9.91 13.01
C ASP A 24 5.01 -10.14 14.31
N PRO A 25 5.74 -11.26 14.44
CA PRO A 25 6.50 -11.56 15.65
C PRO A 25 7.85 -10.81 15.72
N ARG A 26 8.27 -10.18 14.62
CA ARG A 26 9.57 -9.49 14.52
C ARG A 26 9.54 -8.18 15.30
N ASP A 27 10.71 -7.74 15.75
CA ASP A 27 10.87 -6.44 16.39
C ASP A 27 10.68 -5.32 15.34
N SER A 28 9.62 -4.53 15.50
CA SER A 28 9.29 -3.43 14.58
C SER A 28 10.41 -2.39 14.45
N ALA A 29 11.23 -2.16 15.48
CA ALA A 29 12.35 -1.22 15.41
C ALA A 29 13.48 -1.75 14.53
N LEU A 30 13.79 -3.05 14.64
CA LEU A 30 14.79 -3.69 13.78
C LEU A 30 14.31 -3.71 12.32
N VAL A 31 13.06 -4.12 12.08
CA VAL A 31 12.49 -4.14 10.72
C VAL A 31 12.44 -2.73 10.12
N ALA A 32 12.07 -1.71 10.90
CA ALA A 32 12.08 -0.32 10.44
C ALA A 32 13.49 0.15 10.07
N ALA A 33 14.52 -0.23 10.83
CA ALA A 33 15.90 0.09 10.52
C ALA A 33 16.34 -0.55 9.19
N GLU A 34 16.06 -1.84 9.00
CA GLU A 34 16.38 -2.58 7.77
C GLU A 34 15.67 -2.00 6.53
N VAL A 35 14.36 -1.72 6.64
CA VAL A 35 13.59 -1.09 5.56
C VAL A 35 14.17 0.30 5.23
N SER A 36 14.54 1.07 6.25
CA SER A 36 15.14 2.40 6.06
C SER A 36 16.49 2.33 5.35
N GLU A 37 17.36 1.39 5.69
CA GLU A 37 18.65 1.22 5.02
C GLU A 37 18.49 0.90 3.53
N ARG A 38 17.52 0.04 3.19
CA ARG A 38 17.20 -0.29 1.80
C ARG A 38 16.60 0.89 1.05
N LEU A 39 15.67 1.63 1.67
CA LEU A 39 15.10 2.85 1.09
C LEU A 39 16.17 3.90 0.81
N MET A 40 17.07 4.15 1.76
CA MET A 40 18.18 5.09 1.60
C MET A 40 19.08 4.68 0.44
N SER A 41 19.52 3.42 0.42
CA SER A 41 20.37 2.88 -0.66
C SER A 41 19.70 2.95 -2.03
N TYR A 42 18.38 2.74 -2.08
CA TYR A 42 17.59 2.83 -3.31
C TYR A 42 17.48 4.28 -3.80
N TRP A 43 17.17 5.24 -2.91
CA TRP A 43 17.02 6.65 -3.28
C TRP A 43 18.35 7.30 -3.69
N ASP A 44 19.47 6.90 -3.11
CA ASP A 44 20.80 7.36 -3.52
C ASP A 44 21.10 6.98 -4.99
N ARG A 45 20.57 5.84 -5.47
CA ARG A 45 20.74 5.37 -6.85
C ARG A 45 19.73 6.01 -7.81
N LYS A 46 18.44 6.04 -7.46
CA LYS A 46 17.37 6.56 -8.34
C LYS A 46 17.29 8.10 -8.36
N GLN A 47 17.96 8.79 -7.44
CA GLN A 47 17.96 10.26 -7.32
C GLN A 47 16.55 10.88 -7.28
N VAL A 48 15.70 10.41 -6.36
CA VAL A 48 14.33 10.92 -6.19
C VAL A 48 14.34 12.39 -5.72
N GLN A 49 13.94 13.31 -6.61
CA GLN A 49 13.99 14.76 -6.38
C GLN A 49 12.79 15.33 -5.62
N LYS A 50 11.59 14.77 -5.82
CA LYS A 50 10.37 15.25 -5.16
C LYS A 50 10.43 15.00 -3.64
N PRO A 51 9.78 15.86 -2.83
CA PRO A 51 9.64 15.61 -1.40
C PRO A 51 8.89 14.29 -1.19
N LYS A 52 9.42 13.43 -0.32
CA LYS A 52 8.87 12.10 -0.07
C LYS A 52 7.71 12.19 0.91
N LEU A 53 6.65 11.43 0.64
CA LEU A 53 5.47 11.33 1.51
C LEU A 53 5.19 9.86 1.78
N LEU A 54 5.24 9.44 3.05
CA LEU A 54 4.96 8.05 3.39
C LEU A 54 3.45 7.82 3.36
N ILE A 55 2.97 6.95 2.48
CA ILE A 55 1.54 6.67 2.30
C ILE A 55 1.16 5.45 3.15
N THR A 56 0.23 5.66 4.08
CA THR A 56 -0.39 4.62 4.91
C THR A 56 -1.78 4.27 4.37
N GLN A 57 -2.24 3.03 4.60
CA GLN A 57 -3.45 2.47 3.99
C GLN A 57 -4.53 2.18 5.04
N GLY A 58 -4.71 3.13 5.97
CA GLY A 58 -5.68 3.04 7.05
C GLY A 58 -5.41 1.91 8.05
N ASP A 59 -4.13 1.55 8.21
CA ASP A 59 -3.71 0.63 9.26
C ASP A 59 -4.04 1.24 10.64
N PRO A 60 -4.64 0.44 11.56
CA PRO A 60 -4.90 0.92 12.91
C PRO A 60 -3.60 1.03 13.71
N LEU A 61 -3.62 1.80 14.81
CA LEU A 61 -2.52 1.82 15.77
C LEU A 61 -2.35 0.44 16.42
N GLU A 62 -1.18 -0.18 16.22
CA GLU A 62 -0.80 -1.45 16.84
C GLU A 62 0.65 -1.38 17.33
N GLU A 63 1.00 -2.16 18.36
CA GLU A 63 2.35 -2.21 18.94
C GLU A 63 3.37 -2.94 18.05
N ARG A 64 2.91 -3.63 17.00
CA ARG A 64 3.71 -4.50 16.13
C ARG A 64 3.30 -4.39 14.67
N GLY A 65 4.07 -5.03 13.80
CA GLY A 65 3.79 -5.09 12.36
C GLY A 65 3.88 -3.73 11.69
N ILE A 66 3.23 -3.61 10.52
CA ILE A 66 3.33 -2.44 9.65
C ILE A 66 2.91 -1.13 10.34
N SER A 67 1.91 -1.20 11.22
CA SER A 67 1.42 -0.07 12.02
C SER A 67 2.47 0.50 12.96
N ALA A 68 3.34 -0.34 13.53
CA ALA A 68 4.46 0.11 14.37
C ALA A 68 5.71 0.45 13.55
N ILE A 69 5.89 -0.15 12.37
CA ILE A 69 7.06 0.05 11.51
C ILE A 69 7.00 1.39 10.79
N THR A 70 5.86 1.73 10.17
CA THR A 70 5.77 2.92 9.31
C THR A 70 5.99 4.26 10.05
N PRO A 71 5.55 4.46 11.31
CA PRO A 71 5.89 5.67 12.07
C PRO A 71 7.40 5.78 12.34
N LEU A 72 8.07 4.66 12.63
CA LEU A 72 9.52 4.64 12.88
C LEU A 72 10.32 4.99 11.62
N VAL A 73 9.90 4.46 10.45
CA VAL A 73 10.50 4.82 9.16
C VAL A 73 10.27 6.29 8.85
N ALA A 74 9.04 6.79 9.03
CA ALA A 74 8.72 8.20 8.83
C ALA A 74 9.58 9.11 9.72
N ALA A 75 9.68 8.81 11.01
CA ALA A 75 10.47 9.58 11.98
C ALA A 75 11.96 9.59 11.62
N ARG A 76 12.52 8.45 11.18
CA ARG A 76 13.94 8.35 10.80
C ARG A 76 14.32 9.26 9.64
N PHE A 77 13.41 9.47 8.69
CA PHE A 77 13.63 10.32 7.54
C PHE A 77 13.03 11.72 7.67
N GLY A 78 12.32 12.02 8.78
CA GLY A 78 11.59 13.26 8.95
C GLY A 78 10.44 13.45 7.94
N LEU A 79 9.79 12.35 7.53
CA LEU A 79 8.72 12.38 6.54
C LEU A 79 7.37 12.67 7.19
N SER A 80 6.57 13.50 6.53
CA SER A 80 5.12 13.55 6.77
C SER A 80 4.45 12.31 6.18
N ARG A 81 3.22 12.04 6.64
CA ARG A 81 2.42 10.92 6.16
C ARG A 81 1.22 11.38 5.31
N GLY A 82 0.90 10.56 4.32
CA GLY A 82 -0.39 10.57 3.63
C GLY A 82 -1.20 9.36 4.09
N LEU A 83 -2.52 9.49 4.04
CA LEU A 83 -3.46 8.44 4.43
C LEU A 83 -4.44 8.16 3.31
N VAL A 84 -4.58 6.88 2.96
CA VAL A 84 -5.65 6.39 2.08
C VAL A 84 -6.57 5.48 2.89
N CYS A 85 -7.85 5.82 2.96
CA CYS A 85 -8.86 4.99 3.63
C CYS A 85 -9.86 4.42 2.63
N LEU A 86 -10.37 3.22 2.92
CA LEU A 86 -11.59 2.72 2.30
C LEU A 86 -12.75 3.66 2.64
N ASP A 87 -13.67 3.80 1.68
CA ASP A 87 -14.93 4.48 1.91
C ASP A 87 -15.78 3.71 2.95
N GLU A 88 -16.61 4.45 3.69
CA GLU A 88 -17.38 3.92 4.80
C GLU A 88 -18.39 2.86 4.35
N GLU A 89 -18.87 2.92 3.10
CA GLU A 89 -19.74 1.89 2.53
C GLU A 89 -19.03 0.55 2.29
N ILE A 90 -17.69 0.54 2.21
CA ILE A 90 -16.87 -0.68 2.06
C ILE A 90 -16.52 -1.23 3.44
N ALA A 91 -16.02 -0.37 4.33
CA ALA A 91 -15.61 -0.77 5.68
C ALA A 91 -15.74 0.41 6.66
N GLU A 92 -16.90 0.54 7.29
CA GLU A 92 -17.21 1.66 8.22
C GLU A 92 -16.21 1.83 9.38
N TYR A 93 -15.52 0.74 9.77
CA TYR A 93 -14.53 0.75 10.85
C TYR A 93 -13.14 1.22 10.39
N HIS A 94 -12.86 1.23 9.09
CA HIS A 94 -11.50 1.40 8.57
C HIS A 94 -10.97 2.82 8.83
N SER A 95 -11.68 3.82 8.31
CA SER A 95 -11.29 5.22 8.49
C SER A 95 -11.24 5.66 9.96
N PRO A 96 -12.24 5.39 10.83
CA PRO A 96 -12.19 5.80 12.23
C PRO A 96 -11.01 5.22 13.02
N ASN A 97 -10.53 4.03 12.65
CA ASN A 97 -9.44 3.35 13.36
C ASN A 97 -8.05 3.71 12.81
N ALA A 98 -7.97 4.35 11.64
CA ALA A 98 -6.72 4.69 10.99
C ALA A 98 -5.88 5.68 11.81
N ASP A 99 -4.59 5.38 11.90
CA ASP A 99 -3.60 6.27 12.52
C ASP A 99 -3.43 7.56 11.70
N ARG A 100 -3.65 8.70 12.34
CA ARG A 100 -3.56 10.05 11.74
C ARG A 100 -2.40 10.90 12.26
N ASP A 101 -1.52 10.33 13.08
CA ASP A 101 -0.37 11.10 13.59
C ASP A 101 0.50 11.60 12.41
N ASN A 102 0.90 12.88 12.42
CA ASN A 102 1.72 13.47 11.34
C ASN A 102 1.16 13.26 9.90
N VAL A 103 -0.16 13.03 9.75
CA VAL A 103 -0.83 12.97 8.44
C VAL A 103 -1.12 14.39 7.95
N ILE A 104 -0.64 14.72 6.76
CA ILE A 104 -0.83 16.04 6.14
C ILE A 104 -1.76 16.00 4.92
N LEU A 105 -2.12 14.81 4.46
CA LEU A 105 -2.98 14.57 3.30
C LEU A 105 -3.76 13.29 3.51
N GLU A 106 -5.08 13.36 3.36
CA GLU A 106 -5.99 12.22 3.46
C GLU A 106 -6.87 12.16 2.23
N VAL A 107 -6.97 10.98 1.62
CA VAL A 107 -7.83 10.70 0.46
C VAL A 107 -8.60 9.39 0.66
N LYS A 108 -9.77 9.31 0.03
CA LYS A 108 -10.58 8.09 0.01
C LYS A 108 -10.19 7.19 -1.15
N TYR A 109 -10.43 5.89 -0.99
CA TYR A 109 -10.27 4.88 -2.03
C TYR A 109 -11.03 5.25 -3.31
N SER A 110 -12.31 5.65 -3.19
CA SER A 110 -13.14 6.10 -4.32
C SER A 110 -12.51 7.24 -5.13
N GLN A 111 -11.83 8.19 -4.47
CA GLN A 111 -11.15 9.30 -5.14
C GLN A 111 -9.97 8.82 -5.98
N LEU A 112 -9.26 7.77 -5.53
CA LEU A 112 -8.19 7.15 -6.30
C LEU A 112 -8.72 6.26 -7.44
N VAL A 113 -9.88 5.63 -7.23
CA VAL A 113 -10.60 4.90 -8.27
C VAL A 113 -10.99 5.83 -9.42
N ASP A 114 -11.55 7.00 -9.11
CA ASP A 114 -11.93 8.01 -10.12
C ASP A 114 -10.73 8.42 -10.98
N VAL A 115 -9.58 8.69 -10.34
CA VAL A 115 -8.32 9.00 -11.03
C VAL A 115 -7.90 7.88 -11.99
N LEU A 116 -8.00 6.63 -11.56
CA LEU A 116 -7.62 5.49 -12.39
C LEU A 116 -8.58 5.29 -13.56
N ASN A 117 -9.89 5.43 -13.34
CA ASN A 117 -10.88 5.29 -14.40
C ASN A 117 -10.77 6.42 -15.44
N ASP A 118 -10.52 7.65 -15.01
CA ASP A 118 -10.31 8.79 -15.90
C ASP A 118 -9.05 8.65 -16.75
N SER A 119 -7.96 8.17 -16.13
CA SER A 119 -6.67 8.02 -16.81
C SER A 119 -6.57 6.77 -17.69
N ARG A 120 -7.23 5.68 -17.30
CA ARG A 120 -7.19 4.39 -17.98
C ARG A 120 -8.55 3.69 -17.88
N PRO A 121 -9.51 4.02 -18.77
CA PRO A 121 -10.82 3.39 -18.77
C PRO A 121 -10.76 1.86 -18.77
N GLY A 122 -11.59 1.24 -17.92
CA GLY A 122 -11.64 -0.22 -17.75
C GLY A 122 -10.53 -0.82 -16.88
N ILE A 123 -9.67 0.01 -16.25
CA ILE A 123 -8.60 -0.52 -15.40
C ILE A 123 -9.12 -1.16 -14.12
N MET A 124 -10.18 -0.61 -13.53
CA MET A 124 -10.77 -1.18 -12.32
C MET A 124 -11.33 -2.57 -12.55
N GLU A 125 -12.05 -2.80 -13.65
CA GLU A 125 -12.54 -4.14 -14.01
C GLU A 125 -11.40 -5.16 -14.16
N ARG A 126 -10.23 -4.71 -14.64
CA ARG A 126 -9.05 -5.57 -14.78
C ARG A 126 -8.37 -5.84 -13.44
N LEU A 127 -8.29 -4.83 -12.55
CA LEU A 127 -7.76 -4.97 -11.20
C LEU A 127 -8.61 -5.93 -10.37
N GLU A 128 -9.92 -5.71 -10.34
CA GLU A 128 -10.88 -6.55 -9.65
C GLU A 128 -10.79 -8.00 -10.12
N ARG A 129 -10.85 -8.22 -11.44
CA ARG A 129 -10.72 -9.57 -12.01
C ARG A 129 -9.39 -10.24 -11.65
N ALA A 130 -8.29 -9.51 -11.72
CA ALA A 130 -6.97 -10.07 -11.40
C ALA A 130 -6.86 -10.45 -9.91
N ILE A 131 -7.45 -9.65 -9.01
CA ILE A 131 -7.51 -9.94 -7.58
C ILE A 131 -8.44 -11.13 -7.31
N ASP A 132 -9.62 -11.16 -7.92
CA ASP A 132 -10.60 -12.25 -7.78
C ASP A 132 -9.99 -13.59 -8.27
N ASP A 133 -9.33 -13.60 -9.43
CA ASP A 133 -8.60 -14.77 -9.94
C ASP A 133 -7.48 -15.23 -8.97
N ARG A 134 -6.80 -14.30 -8.30
CA ARG A 134 -5.76 -14.62 -7.31
C ARG A 134 -6.35 -15.16 -6.01
N ILE A 135 -7.48 -14.63 -5.55
CA ILE A 135 -8.24 -15.15 -4.42
C ILE A 135 -8.66 -16.60 -4.70
N ASP A 136 -9.21 -16.88 -5.88
CA ASP A 136 -9.62 -18.23 -6.26
C ASP A 136 -8.45 -19.22 -6.24
N ARG A 137 -7.31 -18.85 -6.82
CA ARG A 137 -6.10 -19.70 -6.79
C ARG A 137 -5.60 -19.93 -5.37
N LYS A 138 -5.57 -18.89 -4.53
CA LYS A 138 -5.18 -19.02 -3.12
C LYS A 138 -6.14 -19.93 -2.37
N ASN A 139 -7.45 -19.79 -2.58
CA ASN A 139 -8.47 -20.63 -1.96
C ASN A 139 -8.40 -22.09 -2.40
N GLN A 140 -8.10 -22.36 -3.68
CA GLN A 140 -7.85 -23.73 -4.17
C GLN A 140 -6.67 -24.39 -3.45
N LYS A 141 -5.58 -23.64 -3.26
CA LYS A 141 -4.41 -24.12 -2.49
C LYS A 141 -4.74 -24.33 -1.01
N ARG A 142 -5.41 -23.37 -0.36
CA ARG A 142 -5.86 -23.50 1.04
C ARG A 142 -6.73 -24.73 1.25
N LYS A 143 -7.66 -24.98 0.33
CA LYS A 143 -8.49 -26.19 0.34
C LYS A 143 -7.66 -27.48 0.23
N ALA A 144 -6.64 -27.51 -0.63
CA ALA A 144 -5.73 -28.65 -0.74
C ALA A 144 -4.90 -28.88 0.55
N LEU A 145 -4.67 -27.83 1.33
CA LEU A 145 -4.01 -27.86 2.64
C LEU A 145 -4.98 -28.13 3.81
N GLY A 146 -6.28 -28.29 3.55
CA GLY A 146 -7.30 -28.46 4.60
C GLY A 146 -7.62 -27.17 5.38
N GLU A 147 -7.22 -26.01 4.86
CA GLU A 147 -7.51 -24.72 5.46
C GLU A 147 -8.82 -24.09 4.94
N ASN A 148 -9.42 -23.24 5.77
CA ASN A 148 -10.58 -22.44 5.37
C ASN A 148 -10.21 -21.43 4.27
N PRO A 149 -11.15 -21.02 3.40
CA PRO A 149 -10.96 -19.93 2.46
C PRO A 149 -10.46 -18.63 3.13
N LEU A 150 -9.83 -17.77 2.32
CA LEU A 150 -9.51 -16.39 2.72
C LEU A 150 -10.79 -15.67 3.16
N LYS A 151 -10.63 -14.74 4.10
CA LYS A 151 -11.74 -13.90 4.57
C LYS A 151 -12.12 -12.89 3.50
N ASP A 152 -13.38 -12.47 3.48
CA ASP A 152 -13.92 -11.57 2.45
C ASP A 152 -13.14 -10.24 2.36
N TYR A 153 -12.69 -9.72 3.51
CA TYR A 153 -11.90 -8.49 3.58
C TYR A 153 -10.61 -8.53 2.74
N PHE A 154 -10.06 -9.72 2.43
CA PHE A 154 -8.85 -9.81 1.62
C PHE A 154 -9.00 -9.12 0.26
N ARG A 155 -10.20 -9.18 -0.32
CA ARG A 155 -10.50 -8.51 -1.59
C ARG A 155 -10.37 -7.00 -1.45
N ASP A 156 -11.03 -6.42 -0.44
CA ASP A 156 -11.10 -4.97 -0.24
C ASP A 156 -9.71 -4.40 0.09
N PHE A 157 -8.95 -5.06 0.96
CA PHE A 157 -7.60 -4.61 1.31
C PHE A 157 -6.59 -4.84 0.18
N ALA A 158 -6.73 -5.90 -0.62
CA ALA A 158 -5.90 -6.06 -1.81
C ALA A 158 -6.20 -4.97 -2.84
N LEU A 159 -7.47 -4.63 -3.05
CA LEU A 159 -7.88 -3.52 -3.92
C LEU A 159 -7.34 -2.19 -3.39
N LEU A 160 -7.45 -1.93 -2.09
CA LEU A 160 -6.89 -0.73 -1.46
C LEU A 160 -5.39 -0.63 -1.74
N GLN A 161 -4.64 -1.72 -1.58
CA GLN A 161 -3.19 -1.74 -1.84
C GLN A 161 -2.86 -1.42 -3.29
N GLU A 162 -3.47 -2.14 -4.23
CA GLU A 162 -3.16 -1.99 -5.66
C GLU A 162 -3.65 -0.66 -6.23
N VAL A 163 -4.85 -0.20 -5.86
CA VAL A 163 -5.38 1.11 -6.28
C VAL A 163 -4.54 2.24 -5.73
N THR A 164 -4.13 2.17 -4.46
CA THR A 164 -3.25 3.18 -3.85
C THR A 164 -1.95 3.31 -4.64
N LYS A 165 -1.26 2.18 -4.89
CA LYS A 165 0.01 2.18 -5.62
C LYS A 165 -0.16 2.68 -7.05
N ALA A 166 -1.16 2.18 -7.77
CA ALA A 166 -1.42 2.56 -9.16
C ALA A 166 -1.77 4.05 -9.31
N ALA A 167 -2.69 4.56 -8.49
CA ALA A 167 -3.11 5.96 -8.55
C ALA A 167 -1.98 6.90 -8.12
N CYS A 168 -1.24 6.56 -7.05
CA CYS A 168 -0.09 7.33 -6.61
C CYS A 168 1.00 7.37 -7.67
N SER A 169 1.36 6.22 -8.26
CA SER A 169 2.33 6.13 -9.36
C SER A 169 1.93 7.04 -10.53
N HIS A 170 0.66 6.98 -10.94
CA HIS A 170 0.12 7.80 -12.02
C HIS A 170 0.15 9.31 -11.70
N LEU A 171 -0.47 9.74 -10.59
CA LEU A 171 -0.59 11.14 -10.20
C LEU A 171 0.77 11.78 -9.94
N CYS A 172 1.65 11.05 -9.26
CA CYS A 172 2.93 11.57 -8.80
C CYS A 172 4.04 11.38 -9.84
N ARG A 173 3.77 10.66 -10.94
CA ARG A 173 4.75 10.30 -11.98
C ARG A 173 5.97 9.57 -11.38
N GLY A 174 5.69 8.63 -10.49
CA GLY A 174 6.68 7.86 -9.76
C GLY A 174 6.19 7.47 -8.37
N ILE A 175 6.75 6.38 -7.85
CA ILE A 175 6.48 5.84 -6.52
C ILE A 175 7.74 5.11 -6.03
N THR A 176 7.83 4.89 -4.72
CA THR A 176 8.72 3.87 -4.15
C THR A 176 7.88 2.91 -3.33
N VAL A 177 8.01 1.62 -3.60
CA VAL A 177 7.30 0.57 -2.87
C VAL A 177 8.33 -0.33 -2.19
N ALA A 178 8.23 -0.50 -0.88
CA ALA A 178 9.08 -1.41 -0.13
C ALA A 178 8.22 -2.44 0.61
N HIS A 179 8.78 -3.62 0.82
CA HIS A 179 8.16 -4.61 1.71
C HIS A 179 8.96 -4.72 2.99
N THR A 180 8.28 -4.99 4.10
CA THR A 180 8.93 -5.27 5.40
C THR A 180 9.67 -6.61 5.44
N SER A 181 9.50 -7.47 4.42
CA SER A 181 10.12 -8.79 4.30
C SER A 181 10.47 -9.07 2.85
N SER A 182 11.57 -9.77 2.60
CA SER A 182 11.90 -10.34 1.28
C SER A 182 11.04 -11.58 0.98
N GLU A 183 10.60 -12.29 2.02
CA GLU A 183 9.68 -13.42 1.93
C GLU A 183 8.25 -12.94 2.20
N ILE A 184 7.45 -12.84 1.15
CA ILE A 184 6.05 -12.44 1.25
C ILE A 184 5.18 -13.69 1.40
N SER A 185 4.44 -13.78 2.50
CA SER A 185 3.49 -14.87 2.71
C SER A 185 2.42 -14.88 1.62
N GLU A 186 2.25 -16.02 0.95
CA GLU A 186 1.26 -16.18 -0.12
C GLU A 186 -0.16 -15.85 0.37
N PHE A 187 -0.51 -16.19 1.61
CA PHE A 187 -1.83 -15.96 2.19
C PHE A 187 -1.94 -14.64 2.97
N SER A 188 -1.06 -13.68 2.68
CA SER A 188 -1.18 -12.30 3.15
C SER A 188 -1.83 -11.40 2.09
N VAL A 189 -2.33 -10.23 2.52
CA VAL A 189 -2.80 -9.17 1.62
C VAL A 189 -1.64 -8.62 0.78
N THR A 190 -0.46 -8.40 1.37
CA THR A 190 0.75 -8.03 0.62
C THR A 190 1.08 -9.02 -0.48
N GLY A 191 0.73 -10.30 -0.34
CA GLY A 191 0.87 -11.32 -1.38
C GLY A 191 0.04 -11.09 -2.65
N PHE A 192 -0.67 -9.97 -2.78
CA PHE A 192 -1.33 -9.52 -4.02
C PHE A 192 -0.51 -8.49 -4.80
N TYR A 193 0.65 -8.03 -4.28
CA TYR A 193 1.48 -6.98 -4.87
C TYR A 193 1.89 -7.20 -6.34
N THR A 194 1.86 -8.46 -6.82
CA THR A 194 2.20 -8.76 -8.21
C THR A 194 1.13 -8.32 -9.20
N VAL A 195 -0.11 -8.07 -8.75
CA VAL A 195 -1.23 -7.68 -9.63
C VAL A 195 -0.92 -6.37 -10.35
N GLY A 196 -0.55 -5.31 -9.63
CA GLY A 196 -0.20 -4.02 -10.21
C GLY A 196 1.01 -4.10 -11.13
N LEU A 197 2.00 -4.93 -10.79
CA LEU A 197 3.18 -5.19 -11.64
C LEU A 197 2.77 -5.87 -12.97
N GLU A 198 1.99 -6.95 -12.89
CA GLU A 198 1.52 -7.71 -14.07
C GLU A 198 0.61 -6.88 -15.00
N LEU A 199 -0.15 -5.93 -14.44
CA LEU A 199 -1.01 -5.02 -15.20
C LEU A 199 -0.28 -3.77 -15.73
N GLY A 200 1.01 -3.61 -15.39
CA GLY A 200 1.83 -2.46 -15.75
C GLY A 200 1.33 -1.15 -15.12
N LEU A 201 0.86 -1.22 -13.87
CA LEU A 201 0.40 -0.08 -13.08
C LEU A 201 1.47 0.44 -12.13
N VAL A 202 2.42 -0.41 -11.78
CA VAL A 202 3.63 -0.08 -11.02
C VAL A 202 4.81 -0.64 -11.82
N ASP A 203 5.87 0.15 -11.94
CA ASP A 203 7.09 -0.30 -12.61
C ASP A 203 7.86 -1.23 -11.65
N PRO A 204 8.37 -2.40 -12.09
CA PRO A 204 9.28 -3.20 -11.27
C PRO A 204 10.46 -2.41 -10.70
N ASP A 205 10.95 -1.39 -11.42
CA ASP A 205 12.03 -0.52 -10.95
C ASP A 205 11.61 0.39 -9.80
N ASP A 206 10.32 0.53 -9.49
CA ASP A 206 9.80 1.26 -8.32
C ASP A 206 9.81 0.43 -7.03
N MET A 207 10.05 -0.88 -7.15
CA MET A 207 10.14 -1.80 -6.01
C MET A 207 11.55 -1.75 -5.40
N VAL A 208 11.62 -1.57 -4.08
CA VAL A 208 12.87 -1.68 -3.33
C VAL A 208 13.21 -3.16 -3.14
N PRO A 209 14.41 -3.60 -3.58
CA PRO A 209 14.83 -4.99 -3.47
C PRO A 209 15.02 -5.46 -2.02
#